data_AF-A0A4Y2VD93-F1
#
_entry.id   AF-A0A4Y2VD93-F1
#
_cell.length_a   1.000
_cell.length_b   1.000
_cell.length_c   1.000
_cell.angle_alpha   90.00
_cell.angle_beta   90.00
_cell.angle_gamma   90.00
#
_symmetry.space_group_name_H-M   'P 1'
#
loop_
_entity.id
_entity.type
_entity.pdbx_description
1 polymer ?
#
loop_
_entity_poly.entity_id
_entity_poly.type
_entity_poly.pdbx_seq_one_letter_code
_entity_poly.pdbx_strand_id
1 'polypeptide(L)'
;MSGTKHMEKNWSYNMLHPWLRTGLLTSHGSKWRSRRKLLTTAFHFDILKDFLPVFNEQSQILAERLKKETNKDFTNIIKPVTLCTLDIICETTFGVKIGAQENNDSQYLKSVT
;
A
#
# COMPACT_ATOMS: atom_id res chain seq x y z
N MET A 1 -16.98 -34.94 -5.36
CA MET A 1 -15.74 -34.96 -4.55
C MET A 1 -14.97 -33.68 -4.88
N SER A 2 -14.97 -32.72 -3.95
CA SER A 2 -14.57 -31.33 -4.23
C SER A 2 -13.05 -31.15 -4.31
N GLY A 3 -12.59 -30.45 -5.34
CA GLY A 3 -11.18 -30.26 -5.67
C GLY A 3 -10.46 -29.30 -4.72
N THR A 4 -9.61 -29.86 -3.87
CA THR A 4 -8.56 -29.14 -3.12
C THR A 4 -7.20 -29.65 -3.55
N LYS A 5 -6.77 -29.29 -4.77
CA LYS A 5 -5.37 -29.42 -5.18
C LYS A 5 -4.98 -28.07 -5.79
N HIS A 6 -3.85 -27.51 -5.37
CA HIS A 6 -3.33 -26.16 -5.67
C HIS A 6 -3.79 -25.04 -4.72
N MET A 7 -3.42 -25.14 -3.45
CA MET A 7 -3.42 -24.01 -2.51
C MET A 7 -2.01 -23.69 -1.95
N GLU A 8 -0.95 -24.23 -2.55
CA GLU A 8 0.42 -23.91 -2.17
C GLU A 8 0.87 -22.64 -2.87
N LYS A 9 1.23 -21.62 -2.10
CA LYS A 9 1.83 -20.41 -2.63
C LYS A 9 3.29 -20.69 -2.96
N ASN A 10 3.75 -20.16 -4.09
CA ASN A 10 5.09 -20.41 -4.63
C ASN A 10 6.20 -20.07 -3.61
N TRP A 11 7.38 -20.66 -3.76
CA TRP A 11 8.55 -20.48 -2.87
C TRP A 11 8.92 -19.00 -2.62
N SER A 12 8.61 -18.10 -3.54
CA SER A 12 8.80 -16.64 -3.38
C SER A 12 8.10 -16.05 -2.16
N TYR A 13 7.03 -16.67 -1.66
CA TYR A 13 6.35 -16.22 -0.44
C TYR A 13 7.17 -16.51 0.84
N ASN A 14 8.14 -17.44 0.79
CA ASN A 14 9.09 -17.67 1.90
C ASN A 14 10.05 -16.50 2.10
N MET A 15 10.40 -15.74 1.05
CA MET A 15 11.19 -14.52 1.22
C MET A 15 10.43 -13.42 1.99
N LEU A 16 9.10 -13.45 1.97
CA LEU A 16 8.26 -12.50 2.68
C LEU A 16 7.95 -12.93 4.12
N HIS A 17 8.28 -14.17 4.52
CA HIS A 17 8.04 -14.67 5.87
C HIS A 17 8.79 -13.91 6.99
N PRO A 18 10.04 -13.46 6.83
CA PRO A 18 10.72 -12.65 7.85
C PRO A 18 10.00 -11.33 8.13
N TRP A 19 9.40 -10.73 7.09
CA TRP A 19 8.77 -9.40 7.17
C TRP A 19 7.27 -9.47 7.49
N LEU A 20 6.53 -10.39 6.86
CA LEU A 20 5.07 -10.53 6.97
C LEU A 20 4.63 -11.74 7.81
N ARG A 21 5.58 -12.52 8.35
CA ARG A 21 5.35 -13.74 9.15
C ARG A 21 4.29 -14.64 8.51
N THR A 22 3.27 -15.07 9.24
CA THR A 22 2.12 -15.83 8.68
C THR A 22 0.89 -14.94 8.50
N GLY A 23 1.10 -13.74 7.94
CA GLY A 23 0.07 -12.77 7.57
C GLY A 23 -0.76 -13.21 6.36
N LEU A 24 -1.59 -12.31 5.81
CA LEU A 24 -2.50 -12.65 4.71
C LEU A 24 -1.76 -13.21 3.48
N LEU A 25 -0.65 -12.59 3.10
CA LEU A 25 0.09 -12.97 1.89
C LEU A 25 0.81 -14.31 2.03
N THR A 26 1.23 -14.69 3.23
CA THR A 26 2.08 -15.88 3.48
C THR A 26 1.33 -17.04 4.17
N SER A 27 0.13 -16.79 4.70
CA SER A 27 -0.72 -17.85 5.28
C SER A 27 -1.35 -18.75 4.21
N HIS A 28 -1.65 -19.99 4.60
CA HIS A 28 -2.22 -21.05 3.76
C HIS A 28 -3.54 -21.60 4.37
N GLY A 29 -4.29 -22.35 3.56
CA GLY A 29 -5.45 -23.13 4.02
C GLY A 29 -6.56 -22.31 4.70
N SER A 30 -7.08 -22.85 5.81
CA SER A 30 -8.17 -22.24 6.60
C SER A 30 -7.77 -20.88 7.21
N LYS A 31 -6.51 -20.72 7.62
CA LYS A 31 -5.97 -19.47 8.18
C LYS A 31 -5.96 -18.34 7.14
N TRP A 32 -5.57 -18.63 5.90
CA TRP A 32 -5.68 -17.67 4.79
C TRP A 32 -7.13 -17.32 4.48
N ARG A 33 -8.00 -18.33 4.38
CA ARG A 33 -9.41 -18.14 4.04
C ARG A 33 -10.15 -17.28 5.07
N SER A 34 -9.89 -17.50 6.36
CA SER A 34 -10.46 -16.69 7.45
C SER A 34 -9.98 -15.23 7.39
N ARG A 35 -8.67 -15.00 7.25
CA ARG A 35 -8.09 -13.64 7.17
C ARG A 35 -8.52 -12.90 5.91
N ARG A 36 -8.64 -13.59 4.77
CA ARG A 36 -9.15 -13.00 3.54
C ARG A 36 -10.60 -12.59 3.67
N LYS A 37 -11.45 -13.42 4.28
CA LYS A 37 -12.86 -13.08 4.53
C LYS A 37 -13.00 -11.79 5.36
N LEU A 38 -12.19 -11.64 6.40
CA LEU A 38 -12.19 -10.45 7.26
C LEU A 38 -11.69 -9.17 6.54
N LEU A 39 -10.70 -9.29 5.65
CA LEU A 39 -10.17 -8.14 4.92
C LEU A 39 -11.03 -7.76 3.71
N THR A 40 -11.65 -8.72 3.02
CA THR A 40 -12.54 -8.41 1.90
C THR A 40 -13.73 -7.54 2.32
N THR A 41 -14.23 -7.69 3.56
CA THR A 41 -15.26 -6.80 4.10
C THR A 41 -14.76 -5.38 4.39
N ALA A 42 -13.45 -5.19 4.64
CA ALA A 42 -12.83 -3.89 4.88
C ALA A 42 -12.44 -3.14 3.59
N PHE A 43 -12.43 -3.82 2.44
CA PHE A 43 -12.16 -3.23 1.11
C PHE A 43 -13.38 -3.36 0.18
N HIS A 44 -14.58 -3.41 0.75
CA HIS A 44 -15.80 -3.39 -0.06
C HIS A 44 -15.96 -2.01 -0.73
N PHE A 45 -16.61 -1.95 -1.90
CA PHE A 45 -16.66 -0.74 -2.73
C PHE A 45 -17.20 0.49 -2.00
N ASP A 46 -18.13 0.30 -1.06
CA ASP A 46 -18.67 1.42 -0.28
C ASP A 46 -17.63 2.03 0.65
N ILE A 47 -16.71 1.23 1.20
CA ILE A 47 -15.59 1.73 2.01
C ILE A 47 -14.55 2.43 1.12
N LEU A 48 -14.34 1.96 -0.10
CA LEU A 48 -13.42 2.61 -1.04
C LEU A 48 -13.89 4.02 -1.42
N LYS A 49 -15.20 4.30 -1.40
CA LYS A 49 -15.72 5.66 -1.61
C LYS A 49 -15.28 6.60 -0.50
N ASP A 50 -15.19 6.11 0.74
CA ASP A 50 -14.73 6.90 1.89
C ASP A 50 -13.23 7.26 1.77
N PHE A 51 -12.47 6.57 0.92
CA PHE A 51 -11.06 6.87 0.64
C PHE A 51 -10.86 7.93 -0.46
N LEU A 52 -11.88 8.25 -1.25
CA LEU A 52 -11.76 9.25 -2.32
C LEU A 52 -11.29 10.62 -1.84
N PRO A 53 -11.76 11.16 -0.69
CA PRO A 53 -11.24 12.42 -0.15
C PRO A 53 -9.73 12.37 0.08
N VAL A 54 -9.22 11.28 0.66
CA VAL A 54 -7.78 11.06 0.91
C VAL A 54 -7.01 10.98 -0.41
N PHE A 55 -7.50 10.22 -1.38
CA PHE A 55 -6.86 10.13 -2.70
C PHE A 55 -6.76 11.50 -3.36
N ASN A 56 -7.84 12.29 -3.31
CA ASN A 56 -7.87 13.62 -3.88
C ASN A 56 -6.89 14.57 -3.17
N GLU A 57 -6.88 14.58 -1.84
CA GLU A 57 -5.96 15.41 -1.05
C GLU A 57 -4.49 15.09 -1.39
N GLN A 58 -4.12 13.81 -1.30
CA GLN A 58 -2.73 13.39 -1.55
C GLN A 58 -2.31 13.56 -3.02
N SER A 59 -3.25 13.41 -3.97
CA SER A 59 -2.99 13.66 -5.39
C SER A 59 -2.78 15.14 -5.70
N GLN A 60 -3.49 16.04 -5.01
CA GLN A 60 -3.27 17.48 -5.17
C GLN A 60 -1.88 17.89 -4.65
N ILE A 61 -1.43 17.34 -3.52
CA ILE A 61 -0.07 17.56 -3.00
C ILE A 61 0.98 17.08 -4.03
N LEU A 62 0.77 15.90 -4.60
CA LEU A 62 1.65 15.37 -5.66
C LEU A 62 1.68 16.29 -6.89
N ALA A 63 0.51 16.75 -7.34
CA ALA A 63 0.40 17.65 -8.48
C ALA A 63 1.15 18.97 -8.25
N GLU A 64 0.99 19.59 -7.09
CA GLU A 64 1.72 20.82 -6.72
C GLU A 64 3.23 20.60 -6.60
N ARG A 65 3.68 19.40 -6.22
CA ARG A 65 5.10 19.03 -6.27
C ARG A 65 5.61 18.91 -7.70
N LEU A 66 4.91 18.16 -8.56
CA LEU A 66 5.32 17.96 -9.95
C LEU A 66 5.28 19.27 -10.76
N LYS A 67 4.37 20.18 -10.41
CA LYS A 67 4.30 21.52 -11.01
C LYS A 67 5.58 22.35 -10.80
N LYS A 68 6.32 22.12 -9.71
CA LYS A 68 7.62 22.79 -9.45
C LYS A 68 8.75 22.24 -10.31
N GLU A 69 8.56 21.07 -10.90
CA GLU A 69 9.56 20.36 -11.69
C GLU A 69 9.39 20.61 -13.20
N THR A 70 8.38 21.39 -13.62
CA THR A 70 8.05 21.63 -15.05
C THR A 70 9.13 22.36 -15.84
N ASN A 71 10.08 23.00 -15.15
CA ASN A 71 11.19 23.70 -15.79
C ASN A 71 12.38 22.75 -16.08
N LYS A 72 12.28 21.46 -15.75
CA LYS A 72 13.31 20.46 -16.02
C LYS A 72 12.98 19.71 -17.31
N ASP A 73 14.00 19.39 -18.10
CA ASP A 73 13.84 18.58 -19.32
C ASP A 73 13.28 17.17 -19.01
N PHE A 74 13.64 16.61 -17.86
CA PHE A 74 13.18 15.31 -17.39
C PHE A 74 12.97 15.32 -15.88
N THR A 75 11.90 14.66 -15.43
CA THR A 75 11.57 14.49 -14.00
C THR A 75 11.40 13.01 -13.69
N ASN A 76 12.15 12.50 -12.71
CA ASN A 76 11.96 11.14 -12.21
C ASN A 76 10.77 11.11 -11.22
N ILE A 77 9.66 10.51 -11.67
CA ILE A 77 8.41 10.45 -10.90
C ILE A 77 8.34 9.30 -9.89
N ILE A 78 9.27 8.34 -9.92
CA ILE A 78 9.22 7.13 -9.08
C ILE A 78 9.18 7.51 -7.60
N LYS A 79 10.06 8.42 -7.17
CA LYS A 79 10.12 8.87 -5.77
C LYS A 79 8.86 9.66 -5.38
N PRO A 80 8.45 10.73 -6.09
CA PRO A 80 7.21 11.44 -5.79
C PRO A 80 5.97 10.55 -5.69
N VAL A 81 5.79 9.63 -6.64
CA VAL A 81 4.64 8.71 -6.66
C VAL A 81 4.69 7.71 -5.52
N THR A 82 5.88 7.18 -5.18
CA THR A 82 6.06 6.29 -4.04
C THR A 82 5.69 6.97 -2.72
N LEU A 83 6.10 8.24 -2.53
CA LEU A 83 5.76 9.01 -1.34
C LEU A 83 4.26 9.29 -1.23
N CYS A 84 3.61 9.67 -2.34
CA CYS A 84 2.16 9.86 -2.40
C CYS A 84 1.40 8.57 -2.08
N THR A 85 1.84 7.45 -2.67
CA THR A 85 1.25 6.13 -2.41
C THR A 85 1.35 5.75 -0.93
N LEU A 86 2.49 6.08 -0.30
CA LEU A 86 2.68 5.80 1.12
C LEU A 86 1.74 6.64 1.99
N ASP A 87 1.61 7.94 1.74
CA ASP A 87 0.67 8.81 2.47
C ASP A 87 -0.77 8.29 2.32
N ILE A 88 -1.18 7.92 1.10
CA ILE A 88 -2.50 7.35 0.83
C ILE A 88 -2.73 6.07 1.63
N ILE A 89 -1.79 5.12 1.62
CA ILE A 89 -1.94 3.86 2.34
C ILE A 89 -2.02 4.13 3.84
N CYS A 90 -1.12 4.95 4.39
CA CYS A 90 -1.10 5.22 5.82
C CYS A 90 -2.37 5.91 6.31
N GLU A 91 -2.89 6.86 5.53
CA GLU A 91 -4.08 7.59 5.90
C GLU A 91 -5.36 6.74 5.74
N THR A 92 -5.49 5.99 4.65
CA THR A 92 -6.68 5.13 4.42
C THR A 92 -6.71 3.89 5.32
N THR A 93 -5.56 3.28 5.62
CA THR A 93 -5.51 2.02 6.37
C THR A 93 -5.32 2.22 7.87
N PHE A 94 -4.64 3.28 8.30
CA PHE A 94 -4.34 3.54 9.71
C PHE A 94 -4.95 4.84 10.25
N GLY A 95 -5.53 5.69 9.40
CA GLY A 95 -6.07 6.99 9.82
C GLY A 95 -5.00 8.00 10.23
N VAL A 96 -3.74 7.79 9.81
CA VAL A 96 -2.59 8.62 10.20
C VAL A 96 -2.02 9.36 8.99
N LYS A 97 -1.96 10.69 9.10
CA LYS A 97 -1.22 11.55 8.16
C LYS A 97 0.26 11.56 8.52
N ILE A 98 1.09 10.88 7.75
CA ILE A 98 2.54 10.82 8.00
C ILE A 98 3.31 11.97 7.31
N GLY A 99 2.73 12.57 6.26
CA GLY A 99 3.32 13.70 5.55
C GLY A 99 4.60 13.32 4.81
N ALA A 100 4.68 12.12 4.25
CA ALA A 100 5.87 11.61 3.56
C ALA A 100 6.20 12.40 2.29
N GLN A 101 5.21 13.01 1.64
CA GLN A 101 5.42 13.94 0.54
C GLN A 101 6.10 15.25 0.96
N GLU A 102 6.05 15.66 2.23
CA GLU A 102 6.65 16.93 2.67
C GLU A 102 7.96 16.67 3.43
N ASN A 103 7.99 15.60 4.23
CA ASN A 103 9.14 15.20 5.04
C ASN A 103 9.92 14.05 4.38
N ASN A 104 10.93 14.42 3.57
CA ASN A 104 11.90 13.48 2.99
C ASN A 104 12.73 12.69 4.04
N ASP A 105 12.63 13.02 5.33
CA ASP A 105 13.47 12.52 6.42
C ASP A 105 12.77 11.54 7.37
N SER A 106 11.58 11.05 7.02
CA SER A 106 10.87 10.08 7.86
C SER A 106 11.68 8.79 8.02
N GLN A 107 11.88 8.34 9.27
CA GLN A 107 12.60 7.11 9.60
C GLN A 107 11.99 5.88 8.91
N TYR A 108 10.69 5.93 8.62
CA TYR A 108 9.98 4.91 7.87
C TYR A 108 10.47 4.82 6.41
N LEU A 109 10.65 5.96 5.72
CA LEU A 109 11.16 5.97 4.34
C LEU A 109 12.57 5.39 4.23
N LYS A 110 13.43 5.65 5.23
CA LYS A 110 14.79 5.11 5.32
C LYS A 110 14.84 3.60 5.64
N SER A 111 13.75 3.03 6.13
CA SER A 111 13.66 1.60 6.46
C SER A 111 13.06 0.74 5.33
N VAL A 112 12.43 1.39 4.35
CA VAL A 112 11.73 0.74 3.23
C VAL A 112 12.49 0.91 1.90
N THR A 113 13.41 1.88 1.82
CA THR A 113 14.31 2.11 0.67
C THR A 113 15.73 1.71 1.04
#